data_AF-A0A4S2RE64-F1
#
_entry.id   AF-A0A4S2RE64-F1
#
_cell.length_a   1.000
_cell.length_b   1.000
_cell.length_c   1.000
_cell.angle_alpha   90.00
_cell.angle_beta   90.00
_cell.angle_gamma   90.00
#
_symmetry.space_group_name_H-M   'P 1'
#
loop_
_entity.id
_entity.type
_entity.pdbx_description
1 polymer ?
#
loop_
_entity_poly.entity_id
_entity_poly.type
_entity_poly.pdbx_seq_one_letter_code
_entity_poly.pdbx_strand_id
1 'polypeptide(L)'
;MDAVEAVTKLLVDTAAADGGTRVSVHLSDQDGQACILAFSHCPGLADSPDGAGEGVLHRVAEHRPVAGCGTDAGPGGRRLWAVIDL
;
A
#
# COMPACT_ATOMS: atom_id res chain seq x y z
N MET A 1 7.28 -17.46 4.17
CA MET A 1 6.28 -16.96 5.14
C MET A 1 6.26 -15.45 5.10
N ASP A 2 5.32 -14.89 4.36
CA ASP A 2 5.36 -14.84 2.90
C ASP A 2 5.42 -13.36 2.53
N ALA A 3 6.18 -12.99 1.50
CA ALA A 3 6.31 -11.58 1.14
C ALA A 3 4.95 -10.89 1.01
N VAL A 4 3.93 -11.63 0.55
CA VAL A 4 2.53 -11.22 0.50
C VAL A 4 2.01 -10.79 1.87
N GLU A 5 2.19 -11.58 2.92
CA GLU A 5 1.76 -11.27 4.28
C GLU A 5 2.49 -10.02 4.82
N ALA A 6 3.83 -10.01 4.71
CA ALA A 6 4.65 -8.91 5.24
C ALA A 6 4.33 -7.57 4.57
N VAL A 7 4.21 -7.58 3.24
CA VAL A 7 3.86 -6.39 2.46
C VAL A 7 2.41 -5.98 2.73
N THR A 8 1.46 -6.92 2.79
CA THR A 8 0.06 -6.61 3.14
C THR A 8 -0.02 -5.89 4.48
N LYS A 9 0.67 -6.41 5.50
CA LYS A 9 0.72 -5.78 6.82
C LYS A 9 1.29 -4.36 6.74
N LEU A 10 2.39 -4.15 6.04
CA LEU A 10 3.02 -2.83 5.89
C LEU A 10 2.10 -1.81 5.20
N LEU A 11 1.42 -2.23 4.13
CA LEU A 11 0.47 -1.36 3.41
C LEU A 11 -0.75 -1.02 4.28
N VAL A 12 -1.29 -1.99 5.02
CA VAL A 12 -2.44 -1.79 5.91
C VAL A 12 -2.09 -0.90 7.09
N ASP A 13 -0.96 -1.15 7.76
CA ASP A 13 -0.50 -0.33 8.89
C ASP A 13 -0.31 1.14 8.44
N THR A 14 0.20 1.34 7.23
CA THR A 14 0.38 2.68 6.66
C THR A 14 -0.94 3.35 6.31
N ALA A 15 -1.87 2.62 5.68
CA ALA A 15 -3.20 3.13 5.38
C ALA A 15 -4.01 3.44 6.65
N ALA A 16 -3.83 2.67 7.72
CA ALA A 16 -4.46 2.95 9.01
C ALA A 16 -3.86 4.21 9.68
N ALA A 17 -2.55 4.42 9.53
CA ALA A 17 -1.87 5.60 10.08
C ALA A 17 -2.31 6.93 9.42
N ASP A 18 -2.93 6.88 8.23
CA ASP A 18 -3.53 8.06 7.59
C ASP A 18 -4.72 8.64 8.38
N GLY A 19 -5.27 7.91 9.37
CA GLY A 19 -6.32 8.41 10.27
C GLY A 19 -7.73 8.42 9.68
N GLY A 20 -7.97 7.70 8.58
CA GLY A 20 -9.32 7.46 8.06
C GLY A 20 -10.16 6.56 8.98
N THR A 21 -11.46 6.45 8.71
CA THR A 21 -12.39 5.67 9.55
C THR A 21 -12.38 4.17 9.25
N ARG A 22 -11.79 3.77 8.13
CA ARG A 22 -11.73 2.39 7.65
C ARG A 22 -10.57 2.20 6.68
N VAL A 23 -10.11 0.96 6.54
CA VAL A 23 -9.15 0.56 5.50
C VAL A 23 -9.83 -0.47 4.59
N SER A 24 -9.67 -0.33 3.28
CA SER A 24 -10.01 -1.38 2.32
C SER A 24 -8.74 -2.06 1.83
N VAL A 25 -8.77 -3.39 1.76
CA VAL A 25 -7.65 -4.20 1.25
C VAL A 25 -8.16 -5.04 0.08
N HIS A 26 -7.42 -5.03 -1.01
CA HIS A 26 -7.63 -5.92 -2.13
C HIS A 26 -6.38 -6.78 -2.32
N LEU A 27 -6.60 -8.08 -2.49
CA LEU A 27 -5.58 -9.06 -2.84
C LEU A 27 -6.08 -9.83 -4.06
N SER A 28 -5.27 -9.86 -5.10
CA SER A 28 -5.52 -10.62 -6.32
C SER A 28 -4.23 -11.27 -6.80
N ASP A 29 -4.35 -12.31 -7.63
CA ASP A 29 -3.24 -12.92 -8.33
C ASP A 29 -3.53 -13.04 -9.83
N GLN A 30 -2.48 -12.95 -10.63
CA GLN A 30 -2.51 -13.20 -12.07
C GLN A 30 -1.10 -13.50 -12.57
N ASP A 31 -0.94 -14.45 -13.50
CA ASP A 31 0.31 -14.72 -14.22
C ASP A 31 1.55 -14.93 -13.33
N GLY A 32 1.38 -15.60 -12.18
CA GLY A 32 2.46 -15.85 -11.23
C GLY A 32 2.86 -14.61 -10.44
N GLN A 33 1.98 -13.61 -10.33
CA GLN A 33 2.17 -12.45 -9.49
C GLN A 33 0.96 -12.24 -8.58
N ALA A 34 1.20 -11.74 -7.36
CA ALA A 34 0.17 -11.22 -6.48
C ALA A 34 0.20 -9.69 -6.50
N CYS A 35 -0.97 -9.06 -6.54
CA CYS A 35 -1.16 -7.63 -6.36
C CYS A 35 -1.89 -7.37 -5.04
N ILE A 36 -1.30 -6.53 -4.19
CA ILE A 36 -1.90 -6.08 -2.93
C ILE A 36 -2.14 -4.58 -3.04
N LEU A 37 -3.33 -4.13 -2.65
CA LEU A 37 -3.68 -2.73 -2.54
C LEU A 37 -4.35 -2.44 -1.20
N ALA A 38 -3.93 -1.37 -0.54
CA ALA A 38 -4.58 -0.81 0.65
C ALA A 38 -5.06 0.62 0.36
N PHE A 39 -6.27 0.95 0.80
CA PHE A 39 -6.87 2.29 0.64
C PHE A 39 -7.35 2.82 1.99
N SER A 40 -6.91 4.04 2.35
CA SER A 40 -7.06 4.58 3.71
C SER A 40 -8.39 5.27 4.04
N HIS A 41 -9.23 5.59 3.05
CA HIS A 41 -10.49 6.34 3.25
C HIS A 41 -10.34 7.57 4.18
N CYS A 42 -9.30 8.38 3.95
CA CYS A 42 -9.05 9.62 4.68
C CYS A 42 -9.21 10.85 3.75
N PRO A 43 -10.41 11.45 3.66
CA PRO A 43 -10.62 12.65 2.86
C PRO A 43 -9.74 13.82 3.34
N GLY A 44 -9.25 14.64 2.41
CA GLY A 44 -8.37 15.78 2.71
C GLY A 44 -6.89 15.41 2.92
N LEU A 45 -6.55 14.12 2.89
CA LEU A 45 -5.16 13.66 2.98
C LEU A 45 -4.29 14.17 1.82
N ALA A 46 -4.86 14.26 0.62
CA ALA A 46 -4.15 14.74 -0.58
C ALA A 46 -3.74 16.23 -0.48
N ASP A 47 -4.37 16.99 0.40
CA ASP A 47 -4.04 18.40 0.66
C ASP A 47 -2.93 18.55 1.73
N SER A 48 -2.55 17.45 2.40
CA SER A 48 -1.45 17.43 3.35
C SER A 48 -0.12 17.26 2.62
N PRO A 49 0.90 18.10 2.89
CA PRO A 49 2.19 18.06 2.19
C PRO A 49 3.08 16.85 2.54
N ASP A 50 2.56 15.84 3.23
CA ASP A 50 3.39 14.76 3.77
C ASP A 50 3.84 13.75 2.71
N GLY A 51 5.14 13.79 2.43
CA GLY A 51 5.93 12.76 1.75
C GLY A 51 6.02 11.41 2.48
N ALA A 52 5.12 11.13 3.44
CA ALA A 52 5.04 9.86 4.15
C ALA A 52 4.85 8.66 3.20
N GLY A 53 4.36 8.91 1.98
CA GLY A 53 4.26 7.90 0.92
C GLY A 53 5.61 7.40 0.42
N GLU A 54 6.65 8.23 0.36
CA GLU A 54 7.95 7.80 -0.19
C GLU A 54 8.70 6.85 0.75
N GLY A 55 8.66 7.12 2.06
CA GLY A 55 9.34 6.28 3.06
C GLY A 55 8.77 4.86 3.15
N VAL A 56 7.46 4.70 2.98
CA VAL A 56 6.84 3.36 2.96
C VAL A 56 7.18 2.60 1.67
N LEU A 57 7.22 3.26 0.51
CA LEU A 57 7.55 2.59 -0.75
C LEU A 57 8.98 2.05 -0.75
N HIS A 58 9.92 2.77 -0.14
CA HIS A 58 11.27 2.27 0.04
C HIS A 58 11.29 0.96 0.84
N ARG A 59 10.58 0.93 1.97
CA ARG A 59 10.46 -0.28 2.82
C ARG A 59 9.75 -1.42 2.11
N VAL A 60 8.72 -1.15 1.32
CA VAL A 60 8.04 -2.16 0.51
C VAL A 60 9.01 -2.76 -0.51
N ALA A 61 9.78 -1.92 -1.22
CA ALA A 61 10.74 -2.37 -2.22
C ALA A 61 11.92 -3.20 -1.66
N GLU A 62 12.21 -3.10 -0.36
CA GLU A 62 13.21 -3.95 0.31
C GLU A 62 12.75 -5.41 0.47
N HIS A 63 11.44 -5.68 0.42
CA HIS A 63 10.93 -7.04 0.49
C HIS A 63 11.11 -7.76 -0.85
N ARG A 64 11.89 -8.86 -0.86
CA ARG A 64 11.88 -9.78 -1.99
C ARG A 64 10.68 -10.72 -1.90
N PRO A 65 10.00 -11.07 -3.00
CA PRO A 65 10.24 -10.70 -4.40
C PRO A 65 9.29 -9.60 -4.93
N VAL A 66 9.25 -8.42 -4.30
CA VAL A 66 8.47 -7.29 -4.83
C VAL A 66 9.02 -6.87 -6.20
N ALA A 67 8.17 -6.92 -7.22
CA ALA A 67 8.48 -6.52 -8.60
C ALA A 67 8.20 -5.02 -8.85
N GLY A 68 7.31 -4.42 -8.05
CA GLY A 68 6.98 -3.00 -8.13
C GLY A 68 6.05 -2.56 -7.01
N CYS A 69 6.05 -1.27 -6.69
CA CYS A 69 5.13 -0.68 -5.72
C CYS A 69 4.87 0.79 -6.06
N GLY A 70 3.80 1.34 -5.51
CA GLY A 70 3.46 2.74 -5.75
C GLY A 70 2.38 3.26 -4.80
N THR A 71 2.17 4.56 -4.87
CA THR A 71 1.13 5.25 -4.12
C THR A 71 0.53 6.38 -4.96
N ASP A 72 -0.75 6.64 -4.74
CA ASP A 72 -1.45 7.81 -5.25
C ASP A 72 -2.44 8.30 -4.20
N ALA A 73 -2.63 9.61 -4.10
CA ALA A 73 -3.60 10.23 -3.21
C ALA A 73 -4.66 10.97 -4.03
N GLY A 74 -5.89 10.92 -3.55
CA GLY A 74 -7.01 11.64 -4.15
C GLY A 74 -8.04 12.06 -3.10
N PRO A 75 -9.19 12.61 -3.52
CA PRO A 75 -10.18 13.20 -2.61
C PRO A 75 -10.72 12.25 -1.53
N GLY A 76 -10.66 10.93 -1.77
CA GLY A 76 -11.11 9.91 -0.82
C GLY A 76 -10.01 9.38 0.12
N GLY A 77 -8.75 9.77 -0.07
CA GLY A 77 -7.60 9.25 0.67
C GLY A 77 -6.50 8.72 -0.24
N ARG A 78 -5.62 7.89 0.33
CA ARG A 78 -4.43 7.38 -0.34
C ARG A 78 -4.53 5.88 -0.62
N ARG A 79 -4.13 5.51 -1.82
CA ARG A 79 -3.88 4.12 -2.23
C ARG A 79 -2.39 3.83 -2.13
N LEU A 80 -2.07 2.65 -1.60
CA LEU A 80 -0.74 2.07 -1.67
C LEU A 80 -0.87 0.68 -2.26
N TRP A 81 0.07 0.30 -3.10
CA TRP A 81 0.04 -1.00 -3.76
C TRP A 81 1.42 -1.58 -3.96
N ALA A 82 1.47 -2.91 -4.09
CA ALA A 82 2.67 -3.67 -4.40
C ALA A 82 2.32 -4.88 -5.27
N VAL A 83 3.24 -5.23 -6.17
CA VAL A 83 3.21 -6.44 -6.99
C VAL A 83 4.36 -7.33 -6.55
N ILE A 84 4.08 -8.62 -6.35
CA ILE A 84 5.01 -9.62 -5.81
C ILE A 84 5.02 -10.81 -6.75
N ASP A 85 6.20 -11.28 -7.17
CA ASP A 85 6.32 -12.52 -7.94
C ASP A 85 6.06 -13.75 -7.03
N LEU A 86 5.34 -14.75 -7.52
CA LEU A 86 4.92 -15.97 -6.79
C LEU A 86 5.70 -17.21 -7.23
#